data_AF-A0A655S416-F1
#
_entry.id   AF-A0A655S416-F1
#
_cell.length_a   1.000
_cell.length_b   1.000
_cell.length_c   1.000
_cell.angle_alpha   90.00
_cell.angle_beta   90.00
_cell.angle_gamma   90.00
#
_symmetry.space_group_name_H-M   'P 1'
#
loop_
_entity.id
_entity.type
_entity.pdbx_description
1 polymer ?
#
loop_
_entity_poly.entity_id
_entity_poly.type
_entity_poly.pdbx_seq_one_letter_code
_entity_poly.pdbx_strand_id
1 'polypeptide(L)'
;MEKCYMCDAEGNTKEHVPPKCIFPEAKDVPSGDNYKKNLITVRSCEKHNTAKSKDDVYLLFFLAANVVSNDLAQTQFGTKIMRAVNRTPHVFAQFAKKNTPVTLR
;
A
#
# COMPACT_ATOMS: atom_id res chain seq x y z
N MET A 1 -6.67 25.80 13.54
CA MET A 1 -6.35 24.38 13.73
C MET A 1 -7.18 23.59 12.73
N GLU A 2 -6.55 22.82 11.84
CA GLU A 2 -7.29 22.05 10.82
C GLU A 2 -7.81 20.75 11.42
N LYS A 3 -9.05 20.37 11.11
CA LYS A 3 -9.66 19.12 11.56
C LYS A 3 -9.12 17.93 10.75
N CYS A 4 -9.22 16.74 11.34
CA CYS A 4 -8.99 15.50 10.59
C CYS A 4 -9.97 15.42 9.40
N TYR A 5 -9.49 14.95 8.25
CA TYR A 5 -10.33 14.81 7.04
C TYR A 5 -11.54 13.87 7.22
N MET A 6 -11.50 12.98 8.21
CA MET A 6 -12.47 11.90 8.42
C MET A 6 -13.29 12.06 9.72
N CYS A 7 -12.87 12.92 10.66
CA CYS A 7 -13.59 13.13 11.92
C CYS A 7 -13.33 14.51 12.53
N ASP A 8 -14.01 14.85 13.62
CA ASP A 8 -13.89 16.16 14.30
C ASP A 8 -12.63 16.36 15.16
N ALA A 9 -11.78 15.33 15.31
CA ALA A 9 -10.54 15.44 16.06
C ALA A 9 -9.53 16.39 15.38
N GLU A 10 -8.53 16.84 16.13
CA GLU A 10 -7.44 17.65 15.59
C GLU A 10 -6.65 16.89 14.51
N GLY A 11 -6.42 17.55 13.38
CA GLY A 11 -5.61 17.07 12.26
C GLY A 11 -4.11 17.25 12.49
N ASN A 12 -3.57 16.66 13.56
CA ASN A 12 -2.18 16.84 13.99
C ASN A 12 -1.13 16.07 13.15
N THR A 13 -1.56 15.22 12.22
CA THR A 13 -0.71 14.49 11.27
C THR A 13 -1.06 14.82 9.82
N LYS A 14 -0.23 14.34 8.87
CA LYS A 14 -0.47 14.45 7.42
C LYS A 14 -0.57 13.06 6.81
N GLU A 15 -1.75 12.71 6.32
CA GLU A 15 -2.04 11.44 5.66
C GLU A 15 -1.85 11.57 4.15
N HIS A 16 -1.33 10.52 3.51
CA HIS A 16 -1.22 10.45 2.05
C HIS A 16 -2.51 9.88 1.43
N VAL A 17 -3.02 10.53 0.39
CA VAL A 17 -4.22 10.07 -0.33
C VAL A 17 -3.92 10.03 -1.83
N PRO A 18 -3.74 8.85 -2.46
CA PRO A 18 -3.73 7.49 -1.90
C PRO A 18 -2.53 7.17 -0.97
N PRO A 19 -2.55 6.04 -0.22
CA PRO A 19 -1.48 5.68 0.73
C PRO A 19 -0.10 5.60 0.06
N LYS A 20 0.92 6.17 0.72
CA LYS A 20 2.27 6.27 0.16
C LYS A 20 2.90 4.93 -0.24
N CYS A 21 2.50 3.84 0.41
CA CYS A 21 3.05 2.50 0.17
C CYS A 21 2.71 1.95 -1.23
N ILE A 22 1.62 2.40 -1.86
CA ILE A 22 1.22 1.89 -3.20
C ILE A 22 2.16 2.37 -4.30
N PHE A 23 2.85 3.50 -4.08
CA PHE A 23 3.75 4.09 -5.06
C PHE A 23 5.16 3.47 -4.95
N PRO A 24 5.73 2.97 -6.06
CA PRO A 24 7.09 2.44 -6.08
C PRO A 24 8.16 3.53 -5.99
N GLU A 25 9.27 3.20 -5.33
CA GLU A 25 10.49 4.02 -5.29
C GLU A 25 11.53 3.48 -6.30
N ALA A 26 12.64 4.20 -6.49
CA ALA A 26 13.71 3.78 -7.41
C ALA A 26 14.16 2.31 -7.23
N LYS A 27 14.28 1.84 -5.99
CA LYS A 27 14.65 0.45 -5.67
C LYS A 27 13.58 -0.59 -6.00
N ASP A 28 12.36 -0.16 -6.29
CA ASP A 28 11.20 -1.01 -6.60
C ASP A 28 11.02 -1.19 -8.12
N VAL A 29 11.79 -0.48 -8.97
CA VAL A 29 11.59 -0.41 -10.42
C VAL A 29 12.90 -0.65 -11.18
N PRO A 30 12.94 -1.51 -12.21
CA PRO A 30 14.16 -1.78 -12.98
C PRO A 30 14.82 -0.55 -13.61
N SER A 31 14.03 0.42 -14.05
CA SER A 31 14.53 1.67 -14.63
C SER A 31 15.21 2.60 -13.61
N GLY A 32 15.02 2.35 -12.30
CA GLY A 32 15.47 3.23 -11.24
C GLY A 32 14.58 4.47 -11.01
N ASP A 33 13.42 4.54 -11.67
CA ASP A 33 12.50 5.66 -11.53
C ASP A 33 11.82 5.71 -10.17
N ASN A 34 11.66 6.93 -9.63
CA ASN A 34 10.87 7.18 -8.43
C ASN A 34 9.47 7.67 -8.80
N TYR A 35 8.44 6.96 -8.36
CA TYR A 35 7.03 7.30 -8.62
C TYR A 35 6.33 7.95 -7.42
N LYS A 36 7.03 8.20 -6.32
CA LYS A 36 6.53 9.02 -5.19
C LYS A 36 6.64 10.51 -5.50
N LYS A 37 6.03 10.96 -6.59
CA LYS A 37 6.08 12.35 -7.09
C LYS A 37 4.75 13.05 -6.83
N ASN A 38 4.81 14.29 -6.36
CA ASN A 38 3.65 15.18 -6.18
C ASN A 38 2.47 14.51 -5.46
N LEU A 39 2.75 13.69 -4.43
CA LEU A 39 1.71 12.98 -3.70
C LEU A 39 0.87 13.95 -2.87
N ILE A 40 -0.45 13.80 -2.96
CA ILE A 40 -1.40 14.63 -2.21
C ILE A 40 -1.40 14.20 -0.75
N THR A 41 -1.54 15.17 0.15
CA THR A 41 -1.72 14.92 1.58
C THR A 41 -2.90 15.70 2.13
N VAL A 42 -3.53 15.16 3.17
CA VAL A 42 -4.61 15.78 3.93
C VAL A 42 -4.28 15.77 5.42
N ARG A 43 -4.93 16.62 6.20
CA ARG A 43 -4.79 16.57 7.66
C ARG A 43 -5.54 15.40 8.26
N SER A 44 -4.95 14.75 9.24
CA SER A 44 -5.50 13.57 9.89
C SER A 44 -5.15 13.54 11.37
N CYS A 45 -6.00 12.92 12.18
CA CYS A 45 -5.58 12.46 13.51
C CYS A 45 -4.81 11.13 13.38
N GLU A 46 -4.11 10.71 14.44
CA GLU A 46 -3.32 9.46 14.43
C GLU A 46 -4.15 8.21 14.09
N LYS A 47 -5.42 8.18 14.53
CA LYS A 47 -6.36 7.07 14.25
C LYS A 47 -6.60 6.86 12.76
N HIS A 48 -6.66 7.94 11.98
CA HIS A 48 -6.94 7.89 10.54
C HIS A 48 -5.68 8.00 9.67
N ASN A 49 -4.49 7.89 10.28
CA ASN A 49 -3.19 7.84 9.60
C ASN A 49 -2.37 6.67 10.12
N THR A 50 -1.54 6.86 11.14
CA THR A 50 -0.58 5.86 11.61
C THR A 50 -1.24 4.54 12.04
N ALA A 51 -2.41 4.61 12.69
CA ALA A 51 -3.11 3.42 13.19
C ALA A 51 -3.65 2.50 12.07
N LYS A 52 -3.87 3.03 10.85
CA LYS A 52 -4.34 2.25 9.69
C LYS A 52 -3.23 1.77 8.76
N SER A 53 -1.97 1.91 9.16
CA SER A 53 -0.81 1.51 8.34
C SER A 53 -0.86 0.05 7.87
N LYS A 54 -1.49 -0.85 8.63
CA LYS A 54 -1.72 -2.25 8.22
C LYS A 54 -2.75 -2.35 7.10
N ASP A 55 -3.80 -1.54 7.13
CA ASP A 55 -4.83 -1.50 6.08
C ASP A 55 -4.26 -0.95 4.77
N ASP A 56 -3.35 0.03 4.85
CA ASP A 56 -2.65 0.56 3.67
C ASP A 56 -1.76 -0.52 3.01
N VAL A 57 -1.09 -1.35 3.81
CA VAL A 57 -0.30 -2.49 3.29
C VAL A 57 -1.21 -3.58 2.76
N TYR A 58 -2.35 -3.85 3.40
CA TYR A 58 -3.36 -4.77 2.88
C TYR A 58 -3.85 -4.30 1.50
N LEU A 59 -4.15 -3.00 1.34
CA LEU A 59 -4.54 -2.41 0.07
C LEU A 59 -3.44 -2.54 -0.99
N LEU A 60 -2.16 -2.34 -0.63
CA LEU A 60 -1.04 -2.60 -1.54
C LEU A 60 -1.06 -4.04 -2.06
N PHE A 61 -1.26 -5.03 -1.20
CA PHE A 61 -1.35 -6.43 -1.63
C PHE A 61 -2.55 -6.67 -2.53
N PHE A 62 -3.71 -6.12 -2.19
CA PHE A 62 -4.90 -6.23 -3.01
C PHE A 62 -4.69 -5.68 -4.43
N LEU A 63 -4.01 -4.55 -4.57
CA LEU A 63 -3.77 -3.92 -5.87
C LEU A 63 -2.66 -4.63 -6.68
N ALA A 64 -1.59 -5.04 -6.02
CA ALA A 64 -0.33 -5.35 -6.70
C ALA A 64 0.18 -6.80 -6.52
N ALA A 65 -0.46 -7.64 -5.70
CA ALA A 65 -0.10 -9.05 -5.56
C ALA A 65 -0.64 -9.94 -6.71
N ASN A 66 -0.61 -9.43 -7.95
CA ASN A 66 -1.16 -10.08 -9.14
C ASN A 66 -0.04 -10.61 -10.06
N VAL A 67 0.69 -11.62 -9.59
CA VAL A 67 1.93 -12.10 -10.23
C VAL A 67 1.75 -12.56 -11.69
N VAL A 68 0.58 -13.07 -12.05
CA VAL A 68 0.32 -13.66 -13.38
C VAL A 68 -0.06 -12.64 -14.45
N SER A 69 -0.17 -11.34 -14.11
CA SER A 69 -0.72 -10.35 -15.05
C SER A 69 0.22 -10.01 -16.21
N ASN A 70 1.51 -9.74 -15.95
CA ASN A 70 2.55 -9.42 -16.95
C ASN A 70 3.95 -9.39 -16.30
N ASP A 71 5.00 -9.17 -17.10
CA ASP A 71 6.40 -9.13 -16.63
C ASP A 71 6.67 -8.04 -15.59
N LEU A 72 6.00 -6.88 -15.72
CA LEU A 72 6.09 -5.81 -14.72
C LEU A 72 5.48 -6.25 -13.39
N ALA A 73 4.35 -6.95 -13.42
CA ALA A 73 3.71 -7.48 -12.22
C ALA A 73 4.57 -8.56 -11.55
N GLN A 74 5.20 -9.46 -12.31
CA GLN A 74 6.17 -10.43 -11.79
C GLN A 74 7.36 -9.73 -11.12
N THR A 75 7.91 -8.71 -11.77
CA THR A 75 9.02 -7.92 -11.24
C THR A 75 8.64 -7.19 -9.96
N GLN A 76 7.47 -6.53 -9.93
CA GLN A 76 6.96 -5.87 -8.74
C GLN A 76 6.69 -6.85 -7.61
N PHE A 77 6.19 -8.05 -7.94
CA PHE A 77 5.96 -9.11 -6.97
C PHE A 77 7.28 -9.50 -6.29
N GLY A 78 8.29 -9.88 -7.08
CA GLY A 78 9.62 -10.29 -6.60
C GLY A 78 10.39 -9.19 -5.86
N THR A 79 10.00 -7.93 -6.02
CA THR A 79 10.68 -6.77 -5.39
C THR A 79 9.85 -6.15 -4.28
N LYS A 80 9.01 -5.17 -4.59
CA LYS A 80 8.30 -4.32 -3.63
C LYS A 80 7.34 -5.12 -2.76
N ILE A 81 6.60 -6.04 -3.39
CA ILE A 81 5.62 -6.87 -2.69
C ILE A 81 6.33 -7.83 -1.74
N MET A 82 7.33 -8.60 -2.19
CA MET A 82 8.11 -9.46 -1.30
C MET A 82 8.77 -8.69 -0.13
N ARG A 83 9.23 -7.45 -0.35
CA ARG A 83 9.71 -6.60 0.76
C ARG A 83 8.61 -6.26 1.77
N ALA A 84 7.42 -5.93 1.30
CA ALA A 84 6.28 -5.67 2.19
C ALA A 84 5.85 -6.94 2.94
N VAL A 85 5.84 -8.10 2.27
CA VAL A 85 5.60 -9.41 2.89
C VAL A 85 6.61 -9.69 4.01
N ASN A 86 7.91 -9.51 3.74
CA ASN A 86 8.96 -9.76 4.72
C ASN A 86 8.88 -8.84 5.95
N ARG A 87 8.42 -7.58 5.77
CA ARG A 87 8.25 -6.62 6.88
C ARG A 87 6.99 -6.87 7.70
N THR A 88 5.92 -7.39 7.06
CA THR A 88 4.60 -7.54 7.67
C THR A 88 3.96 -8.89 7.32
N PRO A 89 4.61 -10.01 7.68
CA PRO A 89 4.16 -11.34 7.24
C PRO A 89 2.75 -11.68 7.71
N HIS A 90 2.34 -11.17 8.88
CA HIS A 90 0.99 -11.34 9.41
C HIS A 90 -0.11 -10.66 8.55
N VAL A 91 0.19 -9.51 7.93
CA VAL A 91 -0.76 -8.82 7.03
C VAL A 91 -0.92 -9.61 5.73
N PHE A 92 0.17 -10.13 5.17
CA PHE A 92 0.11 -10.98 3.98
C PHE A 92 -0.62 -12.30 4.26
N ALA A 93 -0.37 -12.93 5.42
CA ALA A 93 -1.10 -14.12 5.84
C ALA A 93 -2.61 -13.85 5.95
N GLN A 94 -3.00 -12.69 6.50
CA GLN A 94 -4.40 -12.26 6.55
C GLN A 94 -4.99 -12.00 5.16
N PHE A 95 -4.24 -11.34 4.27
CA PHE A 95 -4.61 -11.12 2.87
C PHE A 95 -4.86 -12.44 2.14
N ALA A 96 -3.95 -13.39 2.24
CA ALA A 96 -4.03 -14.68 1.54
C ALA A 96 -5.02 -15.67 2.17
N LYS A 97 -5.46 -15.44 3.43
CA LYS A 97 -6.23 -16.41 4.24
C LYS A 97 -7.45 -17.01 3.54
N LYS A 98 -8.12 -16.24 2.69
CA LYS A 98 -9.35 -16.65 1.98
C LYS A 98 -9.20 -16.65 0.46
N ASN A 99 -7.98 -16.52 -0.06
CA ASN A 99 -7.76 -16.55 -1.49
C ASN A 99 -8.05 -17.96 -2.00
N THR A 100 -9.00 -18.07 -2.93
CA THR A 100 -9.36 -19.31 -3.59
C THR A 100 -9.14 -19.14 -5.09
N PRO A 101 -8.54 -20.13 -5.78
CA PRO A 101 -8.42 -20.08 -7.23
C PRO A 101 -9.80 -19.98 -7.88
N VAL A 102 -9.96 -19.03 -8.81
CA VAL A 102 -11.15 -18.97 -9.66
C VAL A 102 -10.85 -19.77 -10.92
N THR A 103 -11.57 -20.88 -11.10
CA THR A 103 -11.52 -21.65 -12.35
C THR A 103 -12.56 -21.07 -13.31
N LEU A 104 -12.10 -20.40 -14.35
CA LEU A 104 -12.96 -20.01 -15.48
C LEU A 104 -13.16 -21.26 -16.35
N ARG A 105 -14.41 -21.68 -16.53
CA ARG A 105 -14.79 -22.77 -17.44
C ARG A 105 -15.01 -22.24 -18.85
#